data_AF-A0A381XM02-F1
#
_entry.id   AF-A0A381XM02-F1
#
_cell.length_a   1.000
_cell.length_b   1.000
_cell.length_c   1.000
_cell.angle_alpha   90.00
_cell.angle_beta   90.00
_cell.angle_gamma   90.00
#
_symmetry.space_group_name_H-M   'P 1'
#
loop_
_entity.id
_entity.type
_entity.pdbx_description
1 polymer ?
#
loop_
_entity_poly.entity_id
_entity_poly.type
_entity_poly.pdbx_seq_one_letter_code
_entity_poly.pdbx_strand_id
1 'polypeptide(L)'
;MPDSNKIQIPEAAKDVGIAVGSVLLVFLLTFAYSGNWPPMVVIESGSMEHDGHTNYKEPGYTHLGIIDTGDLVIVKEAGKSDIVTYLEGKKTGYEKYGDYGDVI
;
A
#
# COMPACT_ATOMS: atom_id res chain seq x y z
N MET A 1 10.39 30.89 -44.96
CA MET A 1 10.16 29.65 -44.18
C MET A 1 9.43 30.09 -42.92
N PRO A 2 8.19 29.66 -42.69
CA PRO A 2 7.44 30.11 -41.51
C PRO A 2 8.08 29.47 -40.27
N ASP A 3 8.48 30.32 -39.33
CA ASP A 3 9.02 29.92 -38.05
C ASP A 3 8.04 28.97 -37.36
N SER A 4 8.51 27.76 -37.07
CA SER A 4 7.78 26.81 -36.24
C SER A 4 7.46 27.50 -34.93
N ASN A 5 6.17 27.74 -34.69
CA ASN A 5 5.64 28.34 -33.47
C ASN A 5 5.91 27.37 -32.31
N LYS A 6 7.13 27.40 -31.76
CA LYS A 6 7.52 26.64 -30.58
C LYS A 6 6.71 27.22 -29.44
N ILE A 7 5.72 26.47 -28.97
CA ILE A 7 4.93 26.81 -27.79
C ILE A 7 5.94 27.07 -26.66
N GLN A 8 6.14 28.34 -26.31
CA GLN A 8 7.04 28.75 -25.22
C GLN A 8 6.28 28.50 -23.91
N ILE A 9 6.32 27.26 -23.45
CA ILE A 9 5.77 26.91 -22.14
C ILE A 9 6.69 27.54 -21.09
N PRO A 10 6.17 28.35 -20.15
CA PRO A 10 6.98 28.86 -19.06
C PRO A 10 7.55 27.70 -18.25
N GLU A 11 8.83 27.76 -17.88
CA GLU A 11 9.53 26.68 -17.16
C GLU A 11 8.74 26.18 -15.94
N ALA A 12 8.12 27.09 -15.18
CA ALA A 12 7.26 26.75 -14.06
C ALA A 12 6.06 25.87 -14.44
N ALA A 13 5.43 26.08 -15.61
CA ALA A 13 4.31 25.25 -16.05
C ALA A 13 4.77 23.86 -16.50
N LYS A 14 5.98 23.75 -17.06
CA LYS A 14 6.59 22.46 -17.38
C LYS A 14 6.87 21.67 -16.10
N ASP A 15 7.45 22.32 -15.10
CA ASP A 15 7.79 21.70 -13.81
C ASP A 15 6.55 21.26 -13.04
N VAL A 16 5.50 22.11 -13.00
CA VAL A 16 4.20 21.75 -12.42
C VAL A 16 3.56 20.60 -13.18
N GLY A 17 3.61 20.61 -14.51
CA GLY A 17 3.08 19.52 -15.34
C GLY A 17 3.76 18.18 -15.07
N ILE A 18 5.09 18.18 -14.92
CA ILE A 18 5.86 16.99 -14.54
C ILE A 18 5.48 16.53 -13.14
N ALA A 19 5.44 17.43 -12.15
CA ALA A 19 5.10 17.07 -10.78
C ALA A 19 3.69 16.44 -10.67
N VAL A 20 2.67 17.08 -11.25
CA VAL A 20 1.30 16.56 -11.28
C VAL A 20 1.24 15.25 -12.06
N GLY A 21 1.93 15.18 -13.21
CA GLY A 21 2.00 13.97 -14.02
C GLY A 21 2.61 12.79 -13.26
N SER A 22 3.70 13.00 -12.51
CA SER A 22 4.33 11.97 -11.69
C SER A 22 3.43 11.49 -10.56
N VAL A 23 2.74 12.40 -9.86
CA VAL A 23 1.79 12.02 -8.80
C VAL A 23 0.65 11.20 -9.38
N LEU A 24 0.03 11.66 -10.47
CA LEU A 24 -1.06 10.93 -11.13
C LEU A 24 -0.59 9.56 -11.64
N LEU A 25 0.63 9.47 -12.19
CA LEU A 25 1.18 8.21 -12.65
C LEU A 25 1.28 7.20 -11.51
N VAL A 26 1.87 7.58 -10.38
CA VAL A 26 1.97 6.69 -9.20
C VAL A 26 0.56 6.30 -8.71
N PHE A 27 -0.36 7.26 -8.60
CA PHE A 27 -1.73 6.99 -8.17
C PHE A 27 -2.46 6.01 -9.10
N LEU A 28 -2.37 6.20 -10.41
CA LEU A 28 -3.03 5.35 -11.40
C LEU A 28 -2.43 3.94 -11.44
N LEU A 29 -1.10 3.82 -11.30
CA LEU A 29 -0.45 2.52 -11.22
C LEU A 29 -0.86 1.77 -9.95
N THR A 30 -0.85 2.45 -8.80
CA THR A 30 -1.27 1.83 -7.54
C THR A 30 -2.75 1.49 -7.54
N PHE A 31 -3.59 2.32 -8.16
CA PHE A 31 -5.02 2.02 -8.35
C PHE A 31 -5.25 0.80 -9.25
N ALA A 32 -4.57 0.74 -10.40
CA ALA A 32 -4.67 -0.41 -11.30
C ALA A 32 -4.20 -1.71 -10.63
N TYR A 33 -3.17 -1.65 -9.79
CA TYR A 33 -2.69 -2.81 -9.04
C TYR A 33 -3.65 -3.19 -7.89
N SER A 34 -4.08 -2.21 -7.09
CA SER A 34 -4.92 -2.46 -5.90
C SER A 34 -6.36 -2.88 -6.23
N GLY A 35 -6.94 -2.33 -7.31
CA GLY A 35 -8.37 -2.51 -7.59
C GLY A 35 -9.29 -1.82 -6.58
N ASN A 36 -8.76 -1.09 -5.59
CA ASN A 36 -9.53 -0.43 -4.54
C ASN A 36 -9.31 1.09 -4.57
N TRP A 37 -10.35 1.86 -4.26
CA TRP A 37 -10.27 3.33 -4.16
C TRP A 37 -10.69 3.82 -2.76
N PRO A 38 -9.89 4.66 -2.07
CA PRO A 38 -8.56 5.13 -2.47
C PRO A 38 -7.50 4.00 -2.38
N PRO A 39 -6.50 4.01 -3.27
CA PRO A 39 -5.53 2.90 -3.36
C PRO A 39 -4.46 2.95 -2.28
N MET A 40 -4.27 4.11 -1.63
CA MET A 40 -3.31 4.34 -0.55
C MET A 40 -4.00 5.04 0.60
N VAL A 41 -3.76 4.56 1.82
CA VAL A 41 -4.31 5.12 3.07
C VAL A 41 -3.21 5.19 4.12
N VAL A 42 -3.41 6.05 5.11
CA VAL A 42 -2.52 6.16 6.27
C VAL A 42 -3.19 5.47 7.45
N ILE A 43 -2.41 4.74 8.25
CA ILE A 43 -2.93 4.11 9.46
C ILE A 43 -2.97 5.11 10.62
N GLU A 44 -4.13 5.21 11.27
CA GLU A 44 -4.37 6.17 12.36
C GLU A 44 -4.41 5.52 13.75
N SER A 45 -4.42 4.19 13.81
CA SER A 45 -4.60 3.43 15.06
C SER A 45 -3.50 2.38 15.23
N GLY A 46 -2.95 2.30 16.44
CA GLY A 46 -1.98 1.29 16.85
C GLY A 46 -2.59 -0.09 17.11
N SER A 47 -3.84 -0.36 16.73
CA SER A 47 -4.45 -1.69 16.90
C SER A 47 -3.79 -2.78 16.03
N MET A 48 -3.03 -2.39 15.01
CA MET A 48 -2.23 -3.30 14.19
C MET A 48 -0.77 -3.40 14.66
N GLU A 49 -0.40 -2.66 15.71
CA GLU A 49 0.88 -2.78 16.38
C GLU A 49 0.79 -3.98 17.33
N HIS A 50 1.72 -4.92 17.22
CA HIS A 50 1.72 -6.11 18.07
C HIS A 50 3.13 -6.46 18.57
N ASP A 51 3.24 -6.59 19.89
CA ASP A 51 4.49 -6.59 20.65
C ASP A 51 5.19 -7.97 20.69
N GLY A 52 4.67 -8.94 19.94
CA GLY A 52 4.99 -10.36 20.09
C GLY A 52 6.19 -10.88 19.29
N HIS A 53 7.00 -10.02 18.68
CA HIS A 53 8.01 -10.46 17.72
C HIS A 53 9.32 -10.86 18.42
N THR A 54 9.66 -12.15 18.42
CA THR A 54 10.81 -12.73 19.14
C THR A 54 12.17 -12.10 18.82
N ASN A 55 12.29 -11.52 17.62
CA ASN A 55 13.53 -10.94 17.10
C ASN A 55 13.77 -9.50 17.56
N TYR A 56 12.80 -8.86 18.22
CA TYR A 56 12.88 -7.45 18.60
C TYR A 56 12.46 -7.31 20.06
N LYS A 57 13.31 -6.67 20.86
CA LYS A 57 12.99 -6.24 22.24
C LYS A 57 12.76 -4.74 22.19
N GLU A 58 11.70 -4.29 22.87
CA GLU A 58 11.15 -2.93 22.96
C GLU A 58 12.04 -1.73 22.57
N PRO A 59 11.47 -0.66 21.95
CA PRO A 59 10.04 -0.29 21.95
C PRO A 59 9.23 -0.93 20.82
N GLY A 60 7.90 -1.05 20.99
CA GLY A 60 6.95 -1.74 20.10
C GLY A 60 6.72 -1.13 18.71
N TYR A 61 7.64 -0.30 18.21
CA TYR A 61 7.55 0.36 16.90
C TYR A 61 8.69 -0.11 16.00
N THR A 62 8.47 -0.09 14.67
CA THR A 62 9.49 -0.32 13.64
C THR A 62 9.97 -1.77 13.57
N HIS A 63 9.03 -2.71 13.39
CA HIS A 63 9.34 -4.12 13.16
C HIS A 63 9.03 -4.52 11.73
N LEU A 64 9.80 -5.45 11.17
CA LEU A 64 9.43 -6.04 9.88
C LEU A 64 8.22 -6.95 10.08
N GLY A 65 7.12 -6.62 9.41
CA GLY A 65 5.89 -7.43 9.40
C GLY A 65 4.74 -6.88 10.25
N ILE A 66 4.93 -5.74 10.93
CA ILE A 66 3.85 -4.97 11.55
C ILE A 66 3.49 -3.76 10.71
N ILE A 67 2.31 -3.19 10.96
CA ILE A 67 1.89 -1.92 10.37
C ILE A 67 1.75 -0.92 11.51
N ASP A 68 2.62 0.09 11.52
CA ASP A 68 2.68 1.09 12.57
C ASP A 68 1.73 2.26 12.28
N THR A 69 1.34 2.98 13.33
CA THR A 69 0.59 4.23 13.19
C THR A 69 1.41 5.25 12.39
N GLY A 70 0.81 5.81 11.35
CA GLY A 70 1.47 6.75 10.43
C GLY A 70 2.03 6.11 9.17
N ASP A 71 2.06 4.77 9.07
CA ASP A 71 2.47 4.10 7.83
C ASP A 71 1.48 4.34 6.70
N LEU A 72 2.02 4.50 5.48
CA LEU A 72 1.24 4.56 4.26
C LEU A 72 1.18 3.16 3.64
N VAL A 73 -0.03 2.62 3.53
CA VAL A 73 -0.26 1.26 3.02
C VAL A 73 -1.10 1.28 1.75
N ILE A 74 -0.86 0.30 0.88
CA ILE A 74 -1.63 0.07 -0.34
C ILE A 74 -2.71 -0.97 -0.03
N VAL A 75 -3.98 -0.58 -0.16
CA VAL A 75 -5.10 -1.48 0.16
C VAL A 75 -5.49 -2.25 -1.09
N LYS A 76 -5.25 -3.56 -1.11
CA LYS A 76 -5.58 -4.44 -2.23
C LYS A 76 -6.97 -5.07 -2.02
N GLU A 77 -7.80 -5.04 -3.05
CA GLU A 77 -9.06 -5.81 -3.05
C GLU A 77 -8.74 -7.31 -3.02
N ALA A 78 -9.38 -8.03 -2.10
CA ALA A 78 -9.27 -9.48 -1.96
C ALA A 78 -10.60 -10.16 -2.32
N GLY A 79 -10.56 -11.09 -3.27
CA GLY A 79 -11.70 -11.92 -3.62
C GLY A 79 -11.90 -13.08 -2.65
N LYS A 80 -13.09 -13.68 -2.64
CA LYS A 80 -13.36 -14.88 -1.81
C LYS A 80 -12.44 -16.06 -2.13
N SER A 81 -11.95 -16.13 -3.36
CA SER A 81 -10.98 -17.15 -3.80
C SER A 81 -9.60 -16.96 -3.19
N ASP A 82 -9.29 -15.77 -2.70
CA ASP A 82 -7.96 -15.39 -2.23
C ASP A 82 -7.85 -15.53 -0.70
N ILE A 83 -8.94 -15.91 -0.03
CA ILE A 83 -9.06 -16.02 1.42
C ILE A 83 -8.99 -17.49 1.82
N VAL A 84 -7.99 -17.84 2.64
CA VAL A 84 -7.88 -19.17 3.24
C VAL A 84 -8.66 -19.19 4.55
N THR A 85 -9.72 -20.00 4.61
CA THR A 85 -10.49 -20.15 5.86
C THR A 85 -9.71 -20.92 6.93
N TYR A 86 -10.09 -20.78 8.20
CA TYR A 86 -9.46 -21.50 9.32
C TYR A 86 -9.40 -23.03 9.10
N LEU A 87 -10.50 -23.64 8.64
CA LEU A 87 -10.55 -25.09 8.41
C LEU A 87 -9.63 -25.54 7.27
N GLU A 88 -9.54 -24.72 6.22
CA GLU A 88 -8.63 -24.95 5.11
C GLU A 88 -7.17 -24.79 5.54
N GLY A 89 -6.86 -23.71 6.26
CA GLY A 89 -5.54 -23.45 6.84
C GLY A 89 -5.09 -24.59 7.76
N LYS A 90 -5.98 -25.11 8.61
CA LYS A 90 -5.69 -26.27 9.47
C LYS A 90 -5.41 -27.55 8.70
N LYS A 91 -6.03 -27.72 7.53
CA LYS A 91 -5.80 -28.88 6.66
C LYS A 91 -4.50 -28.75 5.85
N THR A 92 -4.16 -27.55 5.41
CA THR A 92 -2.97 -27.27 4.58
C THR A 92 -1.72 -26.93 5.39
N GLY A 93 -1.88 -26.61 6.67
CA GLY A 93 -0.83 -26.07 7.53
C GLY A 93 -0.55 -24.57 7.28
N TYR A 94 -1.46 -23.85 6.61
CA TYR A 94 -1.32 -22.41 6.39
C TYR A 94 -1.73 -21.63 7.65
N GLU A 95 -0.78 -20.85 8.18
CA GLU A 95 -0.94 -20.02 9.38
C GLU A 95 -0.56 -18.57 9.07
N LYS A 96 -1.30 -17.62 9.64
CA LYS A 96 -1.06 -16.18 9.54
C LYS A 96 -1.43 -15.51 10.85
N TYR A 97 -0.62 -14.55 11.29
CA TYR A 97 -0.81 -13.85 12.57
C TYR A 97 -0.96 -14.77 13.80
N GLY A 98 -0.33 -15.95 13.77
CA GLY A 98 -0.24 -16.87 14.91
C GLY A 98 -1.32 -17.94 15.01
N ASP A 99 -2.25 -18.04 14.04
CA ASP A 99 -3.24 -19.12 13.97
C ASP A 99 -3.52 -19.53 12.51
N TYR A 100 -4.35 -20.56 12.28
CA TYR A 100 -4.67 -21.09 10.96
C TYR A 100 -5.58 -20.18 10.12
N GLY A 101 -5.25 -20.02 8.84
CA GLY A 101 -6.04 -19.26 7.87
C GLY A 101 -5.75 -17.76 7.86
N ASP A 102 -6.50 -17.02 7.05
CA ASP A 102 -6.45 -15.56 6.94
C ASP A 102 -7.37 -14.87 7.97
N VAL A 103 -6.96 -13.67 8.38
CA VAL A 103 -7.78 -12.73 9.15
C VAL A 103 -8.52 -11.82 8.16
N ILE A 104 -9.83 -11.70 8.33
CA ILE A 104 -10.77 -10.89 7.53
C ILE A 104 -11.44 -9.81 8.36
#